data_AF-A0A1V5GQZ2-F1
#
_entry.id   AF-A0A1V5GQZ2-F1
#
_cell.length_a   1.000
_cell.length_b   1.000
_cell.length_c   1.000
_cell.angle_alpha   90.00
_cell.angle_beta   90.00
_cell.angle_gamma   90.00
#
_symmetry.space_group_name_H-M   'P 1'
#
loop_
_entity.id
_entity.type
_entity.pdbx_description
1 polymer ?
#
loop_
_entity_poly.entity_id
_entity_poly.type
_entity_poly.pdbx_seq_one_letter_code
_entity_poly.pdbx_strand_id
1 'polypeptide(L)'
;MEENYKLEKEYTIPYSLFRDAYRDYQKLYVFPKSRIKTVLLAVLALVILCVGSTVFEDSGVKVKYIFYLLFMGSCALAFKSWHDPNKIRDNLVKSVQALGEPVYKIGVGDGFIDISTVSDDPSTDIEYEEGEGPAEVEDDPLPEKTRIKVDESFKLHEYDDYFLIVPDAAMLYVLPKKGFNESETEIIRKIGKGK
;
A
#
# COMPACT_ATOMS: atom_id res chain seq x y z
N MET A 1 30.39 0.14 5.56
CA MET A 1 30.40 1.47 6.20
C MET A 1 29.48 1.36 7.40
N GLU A 2 30.00 1.57 8.61
CA GLU A 2 29.20 1.56 9.84
C GLU A 2 28.26 2.76 9.81
N GLU A 3 26.99 2.52 9.49
CA GLU A 3 25.98 3.56 9.48
C GLU A 3 25.59 3.83 10.94
N ASN A 4 25.65 5.11 11.36
CA ASN A 4 25.31 5.52 12.72
C ASN A 4 23.79 5.44 12.93
N TYR A 5 23.29 4.25 13.23
CA TYR A 5 21.90 4.04 13.59
C TYR A 5 21.66 4.48 15.04
N LYS A 6 20.68 5.37 15.24
CA LYS A 6 20.18 5.77 16.56
C LYS A 6 19.22 4.75 17.16
N LEU A 7 18.62 3.90 16.31
CA LEU A 7 17.75 2.80 16.72
C LEU A 7 17.86 1.68 15.69
N GLU A 8 18.15 0.46 16.14
CA GLU A 8 17.95 -0.76 15.35
C GLU A 8 17.05 -1.71 16.13
N LYS A 9 15.94 -2.16 15.53
CA LYS A 9 15.04 -3.10 16.19
C LYS A 9 14.30 -4.00 15.24
N GLU A 10 14.13 -5.24 15.65
CA GLU A 10 13.30 -6.22 14.98
C GLU A 10 11.86 -6.14 15.50
N TYR A 11 10.90 -6.22 14.59
CA TYR A 11 9.48 -6.16 14.88
C TYR A 11 8.69 -7.00 13.89
N THR A 12 7.61 -7.57 14.39
CA THR A 12 6.68 -8.36 13.58
C THR A 12 5.39 -7.57 13.40
N ILE A 13 4.81 -7.60 12.20
CA ILE A 13 3.55 -6.94 11.92
C ILE A 13 2.43 -7.99 11.95
N PRO A 14 1.59 -8.02 13.00
CA PRO A 14 0.48 -8.95 13.02
C PRO A 14 -0.53 -8.58 11.94
N TYR A 15 -1.15 -9.60 11.36
CA TYR A 15 -2.10 -9.47 10.24
C TYR A 15 -3.22 -8.43 10.49
N SER A 16 -3.79 -8.44 11.70
CA SER A 16 -4.87 -7.52 12.09
C SER A 16 -4.42 -6.06 12.05
N LEU A 17 -3.19 -5.80 12.52
CA LEU A 17 -2.61 -4.46 12.55
C LEU A 17 -2.30 -3.97 11.14
N PHE A 18 -1.78 -4.84 10.26
CA PHE A 18 -1.57 -4.47 8.85
C PHE A 18 -2.90 -4.11 8.15
N ARG A 19 -3.96 -4.89 8.38
CA ARG A 19 -5.29 -4.62 7.82
C ARG A 19 -5.81 -3.24 8.21
N ASP A 20 -5.69 -2.88 9.49
CA ASP A 20 -6.17 -1.60 10.01
C ASP A 20 -5.30 -0.44 9.50
N ALA A 21 -3.98 -0.60 9.51
CA ALA A 21 -3.04 0.38 8.96
C ALA A 21 -3.27 0.65 7.47
N TYR A 22 -3.51 -0.39 6.67
CA TYR A 22 -3.80 -0.24 5.25
C TYR A 22 -5.14 0.46 5.02
N ARG A 23 -6.16 0.19 5.84
CA ARG A 23 -7.45 0.88 5.76
C ARG A 23 -7.29 2.38 6.04
N ASP A 24 -6.48 2.75 7.03
CA ASP A 24 -6.26 4.16 7.37
C ASP A 24 -5.41 4.87 6.32
N TYR A 25 -4.42 4.20 5.74
CA TYR A 25 -3.74 4.66 4.53
C TYR A 25 -4.70 4.94 3.36
N GLN A 26 -5.63 4.01 3.09
CA GLN A 26 -6.59 4.18 2.01
C GLN A 26 -7.51 5.40 2.21
N LYS A 27 -7.91 5.72 3.44
CA LYS A 27 -8.72 6.92 3.75
C LYS A 27 -8.00 8.21 3.40
N LEU A 28 -6.69 8.26 3.61
CA LEU A 28 -5.88 9.45 3.37
C LEU A 28 -5.57 9.65 1.88
N TYR A 29 -5.18 8.59 1.17
CA TYR A 29 -4.59 8.74 -0.17
C TYR A 29 -5.39 8.11 -1.31
N VAL A 30 -6.15 7.05 -1.05
CA VAL A 30 -6.78 6.23 -2.11
C VAL A 30 -8.26 6.58 -2.29
N PHE A 31 -9.05 6.59 -1.21
CA PHE A 31 -10.48 6.87 -1.26
C PHE A 31 -10.82 8.26 -1.77
N PRO A 32 -10.11 9.36 -1.41
CA PRO A 32 -10.41 10.68 -1.95
C PRO A 32 -10.25 10.71 -3.48
N LYS A 33 -9.15 10.16 -4.00
CA LYS A 33 -8.87 10.11 -5.45
C LYS A 33 -9.88 9.24 -6.19
N SER A 34 -10.23 8.08 -5.65
CA SER A 34 -11.24 7.17 -6.22
C SER A 34 -12.63 7.82 -6.23
N ARG A 35 -13.04 8.47 -5.14
CA ARG A 35 -14.34 9.17 -5.05
C ARG A 35 -14.43 10.31 -6.05
N ILE A 36 -13.38 11.11 -6.22
CA ILE A 36 -13.35 12.19 -7.22
C ILE A 36 -13.58 11.62 -8.63
N LYS A 37 -12.88 10.52 -8.99
CA LYS A 37 -13.06 9.85 -10.29
C LYS A 37 -14.48 9.30 -10.47
N THR A 38 -15.03 8.67 -9.44
CA THR A 38 -16.40 8.14 -9.48
C THR A 38 -17.43 9.25 -9.66
N VAL A 39 -17.30 10.37 -8.93
CA VAL A 39 -18.20 11.52 -9.07
C VAL A 39 -18.09 12.13 -10.47
N LEU A 40 -16.87 12.32 -10.98
CA LEU A 40 -16.65 12.86 -12.32
C LEU A 40 -17.32 11.99 -13.40
N LEU A 41 -17.16 10.66 -13.32
CA LEU A 41 -17.77 9.72 -14.24
C LEU A 41 -19.30 9.68 -14.10
N ALA A 42 -19.83 9.81 -12.88
CA ALA A 42 -21.27 9.88 -12.65
C ALA A 42 -21.88 11.16 -13.26
N VAL A 43 -21.22 12.30 -13.09
CA VAL A 43 -21.64 13.57 -13.72
C VAL A 43 -21.58 13.45 -15.25
N LEU A 44 -20.51 12.86 -15.80
CA LEU A 44 -20.40 12.61 -17.24
C LEU A 44 -21.55 11.72 -17.75
N ALA A 45 -21.89 10.65 -17.03
CA ALA A 45 -23.01 9.79 -17.38
C ALA A 45 -24.35 10.57 -17.39
N LEU A 46 -24.59 11.44 -16.41
CA LEU A 46 -25.77 12.29 -16.39
C LEU A 46 -25.82 13.26 -17.58
N VAL A 47 -24.69 13.88 -17.93
CA VAL A 47 -24.61 14.78 -19.10
C VAL A 47 -24.95 14.02 -20.39
N ILE A 48 -24.39 12.82 -20.58
CA ILE A 48 -24.69 11.96 -21.74
C ILE A 48 -26.18 11.66 -21.81
N LEU A 49 -26.82 11.37 -20.67
CA LEU A 49 -28.25 11.06 -20.60
C LEU A 49 -29.12 12.28 -20.91
N CYS A 50 -28.80 13.46 -20.35
CA CYS A 50 -29.53 14.70 -20.61
C CYS A 50 -29.39 15.16 -22.08
N VAL A 51 -28.18 15.10 -22.64
CA VAL A 51 -27.94 15.47 -24.03
C VAL A 51 -28.60 14.48 -24.99
N GLY A 52 -28.48 13.17 -24.71
CA GLY A 52 -29.09 12.13 -25.51
C GLY A 52 -30.62 12.18 -25.54
N SER A 53 -31.26 12.67 -24.46
CA SER A 53 -32.71 12.82 -24.38
C SER A 53 -33.23 14.13 -24.99
N THR A 54 -32.52 15.25 -24.84
CA THR A 54 -33.02 16.59 -25.24
C THR A 54 -32.56 17.04 -26.63
N VAL A 55 -31.32 16.75 -27.03
CA VAL A 55 -30.73 17.26 -28.27
C VAL A 55 -30.94 16.29 -29.44
N PHE A 56 -30.99 14.99 -29.14
CA PHE A 56 -31.08 13.92 -30.14
C PHE A 56 -32.47 13.26 -30.18
N GLU A 57 -33.51 13.99 -29.75
CA GLU A 57 -34.88 13.47 -29.69
C GLU A 57 -35.40 13.06 -31.09
N ASP A 58 -35.08 13.84 -32.12
CA ASP A 58 -35.41 13.60 -33.54
C ASP A 58 -34.37 12.73 -34.29
N SER A 59 -33.34 12.26 -33.59
CA SER A 59 -32.26 11.51 -34.24
C SER A 59 -32.63 10.05 -34.48
N GLY A 60 -32.10 9.50 -35.56
CA GLY A 60 -32.30 8.10 -35.93
C GLY A 60 -31.92 7.13 -34.81
N VAL A 61 -32.65 6.01 -34.73
CA VAL A 61 -32.54 4.97 -33.68
C VAL A 61 -31.09 4.58 -33.36
N LYS A 62 -30.22 4.50 -34.38
CA LYS A 62 -28.79 4.17 -34.21
C LYS A 62 -28.02 5.15 -33.31
N VAL A 63 -28.31 6.44 -33.40
CA VAL A 63 -27.64 7.49 -32.59
C VAL A 63 -28.05 7.33 -31.12
N LYS A 64 -29.34 7.10 -30.85
CA LYS A 64 -29.84 6.85 -29.48
C LYS A 64 -29.17 5.63 -28.84
N TYR A 65 -29.01 4.53 -29.59
CA TYR A 65 -28.28 3.34 -29.12
C TYR A 65 -26.81 3.63 -28.75
N ILE A 66 -26.10 4.45 -29.52
CA ILE A 66 -24.72 4.84 -29.21
C ILE A 66 -24.65 5.59 -27.88
N PHE A 67 -25.56 6.55 -27.64
CA PHE A 67 -25.61 7.29 -26.37
C PHE A 67 -25.95 6.40 -25.17
N TYR A 68 -26.88 5.44 -25.34
CA TYR A 68 -27.17 4.46 -24.27
C TYR A 68 -25.96 3.56 -23.96
N LEU A 69 -25.21 3.12 -24.98
CA LEU A 69 -23.98 2.35 -24.76
C LEU A 69 -22.91 3.18 -24.04
N LEU A 70 -22.76 4.46 -24.40
CA LEU A 70 -21.81 5.38 -23.76
C LEU A 70 -22.18 5.67 -22.30
N PHE A 71 -23.48 5.79 -22.02
CA PHE A 71 -24.01 5.91 -20.66
C PHE A 71 -23.69 4.65 -19.85
N MET A 72 -24.03 3.46 -20.37
CA MET A 72 -23.74 2.18 -19.71
C MET A 72 -22.25 1.98 -19.47
N GLY A 73 -21.40 2.33 -20.45
CA GLY A 73 -19.94 2.28 -20.31
C GLY A 73 -19.44 3.21 -19.20
N SER A 74 -19.96 4.43 -19.14
CA SER A 74 -19.59 5.42 -18.11
C SER A 74 -20.03 4.96 -16.71
N CYS A 75 -21.23 4.40 -16.58
CA CYS A 75 -21.69 3.78 -15.32
C CYS A 75 -20.79 2.62 -14.90
N ALA A 76 -20.44 1.70 -15.82
CA ALA A 76 -19.56 0.58 -15.52
C ALA A 76 -18.18 1.03 -15.00
N LEU A 77 -17.60 2.07 -15.61
CA LEU A 77 -16.34 2.66 -15.16
C LEU A 77 -16.47 3.34 -13.79
N ALA A 78 -17.58 4.02 -13.51
CA ALA A 78 -17.84 4.62 -12.20
C ALA A 78 -17.93 3.55 -11.10
N PHE A 79 -18.66 2.46 -11.37
CA PHE A 79 -18.75 1.29 -10.47
C PHE A 79 -17.38 0.63 -10.26
N LYS A 80 -16.60 0.45 -11.33
CA LYS A 80 -15.24 -0.08 -11.22
C LYS A 80 -14.35 0.81 -10.34
N SER A 81 -14.34 2.12 -10.58
CA SER A 81 -13.55 3.08 -9.78
C SER A 81 -13.94 3.06 -8.30
N TRP A 82 -15.21 2.80 -7.98
CA TRP A 82 -15.70 2.69 -6.61
C TRP A 82 -15.30 1.37 -5.94
N HIS A 83 -15.32 0.26 -6.67
CA HIS A 83 -15.06 -1.08 -6.14
C HIS A 83 -13.56 -1.45 -6.10
N ASP A 84 -12.74 -0.88 -6.99
CA ASP A 84 -11.31 -1.19 -7.11
C ASP A 84 -10.55 -1.03 -5.77
N PRO A 85 -10.71 0.05 -4.98
CA PRO A 85 -9.99 0.22 -3.71
C PRO A 85 -10.25 -0.90 -2.70
N ASN A 86 -11.50 -1.35 -2.56
CA ASN A 86 -11.85 -2.41 -1.62
C ASN A 86 -11.28 -3.76 -2.07
N LYS A 87 -11.36 -4.06 -3.37
CA LYS A 87 -10.80 -5.29 -3.93
C LYS A 87 -9.28 -5.35 -3.80
N ILE A 88 -8.59 -4.23 -4.06
CA ILE A 88 -7.14 -4.10 -3.90
C ILE A 88 -6.74 -4.37 -2.44
N ARG A 89 -7.45 -3.79 -1.47
CA ARG A 89 -7.22 -4.07 -0.05
C ARG A 89 -7.36 -5.55 0.25
N ASP A 90 -8.49 -6.14 -0.13
CA ASP A 90 -8.78 -7.53 0.25
C ASP A 90 -7.75 -8.50 -0.34
N ASN A 91 -7.26 -8.22 -1.56
CA ASN A 91 -6.18 -8.99 -2.18
C ASN A 91 -4.85 -8.80 -1.47
N LEU A 92 -4.43 -7.55 -1.20
CA LEU A 92 -3.17 -7.25 -0.51
C LEU A 92 -3.15 -7.84 0.90
N VAL A 93 -4.25 -7.68 1.64
CA VAL A 93 -4.39 -8.23 2.98
C VAL A 93 -4.31 -9.76 2.95
N LYS A 94 -4.94 -10.43 1.98
CA LYS A 94 -4.80 -11.88 1.79
C LYS A 94 -3.38 -12.30 1.42
N SER A 95 -2.69 -11.55 0.56
CA SER A 95 -1.29 -11.83 0.22
C SER A 95 -0.38 -11.73 1.44
N VAL A 96 -0.55 -10.70 2.28
CA VAL A 96 0.21 -10.57 3.53
C VAL A 96 -0.15 -11.70 4.51
N GLN A 97 -1.41 -12.10 4.58
CA GLN A 97 -1.80 -13.27 5.38
C GLN A 97 -1.13 -14.57 4.91
N ALA A 98 -0.96 -14.75 3.60
CA ALA A 98 -0.34 -15.92 3.01
C ALA A 98 1.19 -15.94 3.19
N LEU A 99 1.81 -14.76 3.29
CA LEU A 99 3.25 -14.61 3.57
C LEU A 99 3.63 -14.89 5.03
N GLY A 100 2.66 -15.05 5.92
CA GLY A 100 2.90 -15.21 7.36
C GLY A 100 3.15 -13.88 8.06
N GLU A 101 3.73 -13.94 9.26
CA GLU A 101 4.11 -12.78 10.06
C GLU A 101 5.64 -12.56 9.97
N PRO A 102 6.15 -12.00 8.85
CA PRO A 102 7.59 -11.82 8.67
C PRO A 102 8.16 -10.86 9.71
N VAL A 103 9.38 -11.14 10.16
CA VAL A 103 10.15 -10.28 11.05
C VAL A 103 10.81 -9.19 10.21
N TYR A 104 10.56 -7.93 10.54
CA TYR A 104 11.19 -6.78 9.91
C TYR A 104 12.20 -6.16 10.87
N LYS A 105 13.30 -5.66 10.34
CA LYS A 105 14.26 -4.83 11.08
C LYS A 105 14.16 -3.39 10.59
N ILE A 106 13.98 -2.46 11.53
CA ILE A 106 14.04 -1.02 11.27
C ILE A 106 15.38 -0.48 11.79
N GLY A 107 16.08 0.29 10.96
CA GLY A 107 17.26 1.07 11.29
C GLY A 107 16.96 2.55 11.12
N VAL A 108 17.04 3.34 12.19
CA VAL A 108 16.77 4.78 12.16
C VAL A 108 18.08 5.54 12.28
N GLY A 109 18.47 6.23 11.20
CA GLY A 109 19.66 7.09 11.17
C GLY A 109 19.31 8.58 11.21
N ASP A 110 20.33 9.44 11.11
CA ASP A 110 20.16 10.89 10.99
C ASP A 110 19.61 11.27 9.61
N GLY A 111 18.28 11.42 9.53
CA GLY A 111 17.57 11.84 8.32
C GLY A 111 17.19 10.71 7.36
N PHE A 112 17.33 9.45 7.76
CA PHE A 112 16.87 8.29 6.98
C PHE A 112 16.32 7.15 7.85
N ILE A 113 15.39 6.39 7.30
CA ILE A 113 14.83 5.17 7.88
C ILE A 113 15.14 4.02 6.92
N ASP A 114 15.92 3.04 7.36
CA ASP A 114 16.15 1.79 6.63
C ASP A 114 15.16 0.73 7.15
N ILE A 115 14.47 0.06 6.24
CA ILE A 115 13.63 -1.09 6.57
C ILE A 115 14.16 -2.29 5.78
N SER A 116 14.47 -3.37 6.49
CA SER A 116 14.90 -4.65 5.91
C SER A 116 14.03 -5.78 6.46
N THR A 117 13.67 -6.74 5.63
CA THR A 117 13.08 -7.98 6.10
C THR A 117 14.19 -8.85 6.68
N VAL A 118 14.01 -9.33 7.91
CA VAL A 118 14.84 -10.40 8.46
C VAL A 118 14.16 -11.68 7.97
N SER A 119 14.79 -12.34 7.00
CA SER A 119 14.36 -13.66 6.58
C SER A 119 14.44 -14.57 7.80
N ASP A 120 13.29 -15.05 8.27
CA ASP A 120 13.22 -16.12 9.27
C ASP A 120 13.36 -17.48 8.56
N ASP A 121 14.31 -17.55 7.62
CA ASP A 121 14.54 -18.77 6.84
C ASP A 121 16.02 -19.17 6.82
N PRO A 122 16.49 -19.86 7.87
CA PRO A 122 17.67 -20.71 7.79
C PRO A 122 17.33 -22.13 7.26
N SER A 123 16.14 -22.38 6.69
CA SER A 123 15.66 -23.72 6.37
C SER A 123 14.40 -23.74 5.48
N THR A 124 14.52 -23.35 4.21
CA THR A 124 13.99 -24.22 3.17
C THR A 124 14.94 -25.42 3.16
N ASP A 125 14.73 -26.32 4.12
CA ASP A 125 14.96 -27.75 3.94
C ASP A 125 14.02 -28.15 2.81
N ILE A 126 14.45 -27.83 1.59
CA ILE A 126 14.06 -28.62 0.44
C ILE A 126 14.69 -29.97 0.77
N GLU A 127 13.89 -30.91 1.26
CA GLU A 127 14.23 -32.32 1.17
C GLU A 127 14.42 -32.59 -0.32
N TYR A 128 15.65 -32.40 -0.80
CA TYR A 128 16.07 -32.94 -2.08
C TYR A 128 15.95 -34.44 -1.93
N GLU A 129 15.02 -35.04 -2.69
CA GLU A 129 15.01 -36.49 -2.90
C GLU A 129 16.45 -36.93 -3.19
N GLU A 130 16.91 -37.95 -2.45
CA GLU A 130 18.25 -38.54 -2.57
C GLU A 130 18.58 -38.85 -4.04
N GLY A 131 19.45 -38.03 -4.63
CA GLY A 131 20.09 -38.40 -5.89
C GLY A 131 20.42 -37.23 -6.79
N GLU A 132 21.48 -36.50 -6.45
CA GLU A 132 22.53 -36.04 -7.39
C GLU A 132 23.33 -34.90 -6.76
N GLY A 133 24.58 -35.18 -6.35
CA GLY A 133 25.73 -34.26 -6.25
C GLY A 133 25.59 -32.93 -5.47
N PRO A 134 26.68 -32.39 -4.88
CA PRO A 134 26.60 -31.08 -4.23
C PRO A 134 26.50 -29.99 -5.30
N ALA A 135 25.28 -29.55 -5.62
CA ALA A 135 25.06 -28.31 -6.33
C ALA A 135 25.35 -27.17 -5.35
N GLU A 136 26.34 -26.34 -5.70
CA GLU A 136 26.65 -25.10 -5.01
C GLU A 136 25.37 -24.24 -4.94
N VAL A 137 24.84 -24.08 -3.72
CA VAL A 137 23.70 -23.19 -3.47
C VAL A 137 24.23 -21.77 -3.65
N GLU A 138 23.92 -21.14 -4.79
CA GLU A 138 24.11 -19.70 -4.95
C GLU A 138 23.33 -19.01 -3.82
N ASP A 139 24.05 -18.32 -2.93
CA ASP A 139 23.50 -17.41 -1.93
C ASP A 139 22.60 -16.40 -2.66
N ASP A 140 21.29 -16.62 -2.65
CA ASP A 140 20.33 -15.66 -3.18
C ASP A 140 20.47 -14.39 -2.34
N PRO A 141 20.92 -13.26 -2.91
CA PRO A 141 21.26 -12.09 -2.11
C PRO A 141 20.00 -11.57 -1.43
N LEU A 142 20.04 -11.50 -0.09
CA LEU A 142 19.00 -10.89 0.74
C LEU A 142 18.55 -9.56 0.09
N PRO A 143 17.24 -9.27 0.06
CA PRO A 143 16.74 -8.06 -0.57
C PRO A 143 17.44 -6.83 -0.01
N GLU A 144 17.93 -5.95 -0.90
CA GLU A 144 18.62 -4.73 -0.52
C GLU A 144 17.76 -3.88 0.43
N LYS A 145 18.39 -3.34 1.47
CA LYS A 145 17.71 -2.49 2.48
C LYS A 145 16.97 -1.35 1.79
N THR A 146 15.67 -1.18 2.09
CA THR A 146 14.94 -0.03 1.55
C THR A 146 15.25 1.21 2.37
N ARG A 147 16.08 2.10 1.82
CA ARG A 147 16.41 3.39 2.43
C ARG A 147 15.36 4.45 2.11
N ILE A 148 14.63 4.86 3.14
CA ILE A 148 13.68 5.98 3.08
C ILE A 148 14.40 7.26 3.53
N LYS A 149 14.58 8.20 2.60
CA LYS A 149 15.04 9.55 2.95
C LYS A 149 13.90 10.36 3.56
N VAL A 150 14.18 11.07 4.64
CA VAL A 150 13.24 11.99 5.29
C VAL A 150 13.23 13.31 4.50
N ASP A 151 12.62 13.30 3.32
CA ASP A 151 12.45 14.46 2.43
C ASP A 151 11.05 15.10 2.60
N GLU A 152 10.74 16.15 1.83
CA GLU A 152 9.48 16.90 1.94
C GLU A 152 8.20 16.05 1.81
N SER A 153 8.27 14.95 1.05
CA SER A 153 7.16 14.00 0.81
C SER A 153 6.91 13.03 1.97
N PHE A 154 7.85 12.91 2.91
CA PHE A 154 7.74 12.03 4.06
C PHE A 154 6.60 12.47 4.98
N LYS A 155 5.66 11.56 5.23
CA LYS A 155 4.55 11.78 6.15
C LYS A 155 4.48 10.64 7.16
N LEU A 156 4.63 11.00 8.42
CA LEU A 156 4.41 10.13 9.56
C LEU A 156 3.02 10.41 10.14
N HIS A 157 2.14 9.42 10.16
CA HIS A 157 0.87 9.50 10.88
C HIS A 157 0.94 8.61 12.11
N GLU A 158 0.62 9.18 13.27
CA GLU A 158 0.62 8.46 14.53
C GLU A 158 -0.79 8.00 14.89
N TYR A 159 -0.95 6.69 15.10
CA TYR A 159 -2.16 6.06 15.64
C TYR A 159 -1.85 5.44 17.00
N ASP A 160 -2.86 5.04 17.76
CA ASP A 160 -2.68 4.54 19.13
C ASP A 160 -1.80 3.28 19.18
N ASP A 161 -2.00 2.35 18.25
CA ASP A 161 -1.31 1.04 18.22
C ASP A 161 -0.08 0.98 17.30
N TYR A 162 0.05 1.92 16.35
CA TYR A 162 1.09 1.88 15.32
C TYR A 162 1.41 3.27 14.74
N PHE A 163 2.58 3.37 14.10
CA PHE A 163 2.93 4.48 13.23
C PHE A 163 2.77 4.08 11.77
N LEU A 164 2.21 4.98 10.97
CA LEU A 164 2.10 4.86 9.53
C LEU A 164 3.15 5.74 8.87
N ILE A 165 4.12 5.11 8.23
CA ILE A 165 5.19 5.79 7.52
C ILE A 165 4.88 5.78 6.02
N VAL A 166 4.72 6.96 5.44
CA VAL A 166 4.42 7.15 4.02
C VAL A 166 5.52 8.02 3.40
N PRO A 167 6.57 7.42 2.81
CA PRO A 167 7.64 8.17 2.14
C PRO A 167 7.17 8.86 0.86
N ASP A 168 6.32 8.17 0.12
CA ASP A 168 5.63 8.66 -1.08
C ASP A 168 4.22 8.05 -1.11
N ALA A 169 3.30 8.70 -1.82
CA ALA A 169 1.89 8.28 -1.93
C ALA A 169 1.67 6.93 -2.63
N ALA A 170 2.76 6.22 -2.96
CA ALA A 170 2.77 4.87 -3.52
C ALA A 170 3.26 3.80 -2.51
N MET A 171 3.96 4.18 -1.45
CA MET A 171 4.60 3.26 -0.51
C MET A 171 4.04 3.40 0.90
N LEU A 172 3.87 2.26 1.57
CA LEU A 172 3.32 2.19 2.92
C LEU A 172 4.20 1.31 3.80
N TYR A 173 4.62 1.85 4.94
CA TYR A 173 5.27 1.08 5.99
C TYR A 173 4.51 1.24 7.30
N VAL A 174 4.40 0.15 8.04
CA VAL A 174 3.64 0.08 9.28
C VAL A 174 4.58 -0.32 10.39
N LEU A 175 4.69 0.52 11.41
CA LEU A 175 5.55 0.27 12.55
C LEU A 175 4.68 0.09 13.80
N PRO A 176 4.52 -1.13 14.34
CA PRO A 176 3.77 -1.35 15.56
C PRO A 176 4.46 -0.66 16.74
N LYS A 177 3.69 -0.04 17.63
CA LYS A 177 4.25 0.52 18.88
C LYS A 177 4.50 -0.56 19.93
N LYS A 178 3.81 -1.70 19.81
CA LYS A 178 4.04 -2.88 20.66
C LYS A 178 5.47 -3.37 20.48
N GLY A 179 6.21 -3.42 21.57
CA GLY A 179 7.62 -3.83 21.60
C GLY A 179 8.61 -2.66 21.64
N PHE A 180 8.19 -1.43 21.37
CA PHE A 180 9.04 -0.24 21.47
C PHE A 180 8.94 0.43 22.84
N ASN A 181 10.07 0.89 23.37
CA ASN A 181 10.11 1.66 24.62
C ASN A 181 9.69 3.13 24.36
N GLU A 182 9.29 3.87 25.40
CA GLU A 182 8.86 5.27 25.25
C GLU A 182 9.96 6.14 24.62
N SER A 183 11.23 5.94 25.00
CA SER A 183 12.38 6.65 24.43
C SER A 183 12.59 6.37 22.93
N GLU A 184 12.32 5.14 22.48
CA GLU A 184 12.45 4.74 21.06
C GLU A 184 11.31 5.35 20.24
N THR A 185 10.10 5.34 20.81
CA THR A 185 8.89 5.96 20.26
C THR A 185 9.08 7.47 20.08
N GLU A 186 9.77 8.13 21.02
CA GLU A 186 10.11 9.54 20.93
C GLU A 186 11.10 9.86 19.81
N ILE A 187 12.08 8.99 19.54
CA ILE A 187 13.03 9.17 18.43
C ILE A 187 12.26 9.18 17.10
N ILE A 188 11.32 8.25 16.93
CA ILE A 188 10.48 8.16 15.73
C ILE A 188 9.58 9.40 15.60
N ARG A 189 8.96 9.85 16.70
CA ARG A 189 8.15 11.08 16.72
C ARG A 189 8.97 12.32 16.35
N LYS A 190 10.22 12.42 16.85
CA LYS A 190 11.11 13.55 16.57
C LYS A 190 11.49 13.61 15.10
N ILE A 191 11.62 12.48 14.42
CA ILE A 191 11.86 12.44 12.97
C ILE A 191 10.65 12.94 12.18
N GLY A 192 9.44 12.53 12.58
CA GLY A 192 8.22 13.05 11.96
C GLY A 192 7.94 14.55 12.24
N LYS A 193 8.44 15.06 13.37
CA LYS A 193 8.34 16.48 13.77
C LYS A 193 9.55 17.33 13.36
N GLY A 194 10.57 16.75 12.72
CA GLY A 194 11.77 17.46 12.25
C GLY A 194 11.52 18.34 11.02
N LYS A 195 10.38 19.04 10.99
CA LYS A 195 10.06 20.16 10.11
C LYS A 195 9.78 21.38 10.97
#